data_AF-A0A3Q9BP70-F1
#
_entry.id   AF-A0A3Q9BP70-F1
#
_cell.length_a   1.000
_cell.length_b   1.000
_cell.length_c   1.000
_cell.angle_alpha   90.00
_cell.angle_beta   90.00
_cell.angle_gamma   90.00
#
_symmetry.space_group_name_H-M   'P 1'
#
loop_
_entity.id
_entity.type
_entity.pdbx_description
1 polymer ?
#
loop_
_entity_poly.entity_id
_entity_poly.type
_entity_poly.pdbx_seq_one_letter_code
_entity_poly.pdbx_strand_id
1 'polypeptide(L)'
;MKTNVKTRKSSSTILIFLAINLLAACDNPMAAGNKSNGADASSMPSEKSYEIVTVTRAVSLDRSLAFTKAGYDVCAASAKAFSLPVMPFPALPNDYFDGRQTYMSDGVNFYQKKETYVLDLASYEERCASEFKLLTDITIVRGNRTQTINLAVDGVEHKQFGPDVPYYDFTALKKAAIEVFSLRKIKSGISMRCLDSTVSSMVQKDFEACIYDGPNDSSLFYATDHPIDLFIHLPPVMGPEVDSVRVTDVQVFKLGKAIDSKFFEFK
;
A
#
# COMPACT_ATOMS: atom_id res chain seq x y z
N MET A 1 -21.19 31.98 42.72
CA MET A 1 -19.92 32.75 42.80
C MET A 1 -19.60 33.26 41.40
N LYS A 2 -19.60 34.58 41.21
CA LYS A 2 -19.20 35.25 39.97
C LYS A 2 -17.69 35.46 40.01
N THR A 3 -16.96 34.99 39.00
CA THR A 3 -15.68 35.58 38.59
C THR A 3 -15.57 35.53 37.08
N ASN A 4 -14.94 36.58 36.58
CA ASN A 4 -15.06 37.17 35.27
C ASN A 4 -13.61 37.33 34.73
N VAL A 5 -13.45 37.61 33.43
CA VAL A 5 -12.22 38.18 32.80
C VAL A 5 -11.12 37.11 32.50
N LYS A 6 -10.43 37.02 31.34
CA LYS A 6 -10.02 37.97 30.29
C LYS A 6 -9.65 37.24 28.97
N THR A 7 -9.97 37.88 27.85
CA THR A 7 -9.41 37.67 26.50
C THR A 7 -7.93 38.05 26.37
N ARG A 8 -7.19 37.38 25.48
CA ARG A 8 -6.02 37.95 24.77
C ARG A 8 -5.99 37.49 23.31
N LYS A 9 -6.08 38.46 22.39
CA LYS A 9 -5.57 38.40 21.01
C LYS A 9 -4.06 38.58 21.03
N SER A 10 -3.34 37.97 20.08
CA SER A 10 -2.11 38.54 19.53
C SER A 10 -1.92 38.09 18.09
N SER A 11 -1.60 39.08 17.25
CA SER A 11 -1.50 39.02 15.80
C SER A 11 -0.06 38.82 15.32
N SER A 12 0.06 38.53 14.02
CA SER A 12 1.13 38.97 13.09
C SER A 12 2.47 38.22 13.15
N THR A 13 2.97 37.69 12.03
CA THR A 13 3.69 38.44 10.96
C THR A 13 4.34 37.45 9.99
N ILE A 14 4.26 37.79 8.71
CA ILE A 14 4.88 37.17 7.52
C ILE A 14 6.39 37.40 7.50
N LEU A 15 7.19 36.44 7.02
CA LEU A 15 8.48 36.76 6.41
C LEU A 15 8.87 35.77 5.31
N ILE A 16 8.95 36.32 4.10
CA ILE A 16 9.46 35.77 2.86
C ILE A 16 10.96 36.03 2.83
N PHE A 17 11.78 35.03 2.48
CA PHE A 17 13.13 35.27 1.98
C PHE A 17 13.40 34.43 0.74
N LEU A 18 13.35 35.15 -0.38
CA LEU A 18 13.92 34.79 -1.68
C LEU A 18 15.43 35.05 -1.60
N ALA A 19 16.27 34.12 -2.05
CA ALA A 19 17.66 34.40 -2.39
C ALA A 19 18.10 33.55 -3.59
N ILE A 20 18.17 34.22 -4.73
CA ILE A 20 18.86 33.81 -5.95
C ILE A 20 20.25 34.41 -5.88
N ASN A 21 21.31 33.64 -6.19
CA ASN A 21 22.55 34.22 -6.69
C ASN A 21 23.19 33.32 -7.76
N LEU A 22 23.49 33.98 -8.88
CA LEU A 22 24.24 33.54 -10.04
C LEU A 22 25.77 33.49 -9.77
N LEU A 23 26.48 33.02 -10.81
CA LEU A 23 27.90 33.23 -11.21
C LEU A 23 28.70 31.91 -11.20
N ALA A 24 28.93 31.25 -12.35
CA ALA A 24 29.78 31.59 -13.52
C ALA A 24 31.24 31.14 -13.36
N ALA A 25 31.71 30.25 -14.26
CA ALA A 25 32.97 30.34 -15.01
C ALA A 25 33.33 29.00 -15.70
N CYS A 26 33.92 29.11 -16.90
CA CYS A 26 34.29 28.07 -17.84
C CYS A 26 35.75 27.54 -17.68
N ASP A 27 35.97 26.37 -18.28
CA ASP A 27 37.17 25.84 -18.99
C ASP A 27 38.43 25.30 -18.26
N ASN A 28 38.52 23.95 -18.20
CA ASN A 28 39.46 22.99 -18.84
C ASN A 28 41.01 23.25 -18.88
N PRO A 29 41.86 22.22 -19.16
CA PRO A 29 42.07 20.91 -18.51
C PRO A 29 43.58 20.62 -18.26
N MET A 30 43.98 19.73 -17.32
CA MET A 30 45.25 18.97 -17.44
C MET A 30 45.36 17.81 -16.44
N ALA A 31 46.22 16.86 -16.79
CA ALA A 31 46.12 15.43 -16.51
C ALA A 31 46.78 14.93 -15.21
N ALA A 32 46.37 13.70 -14.88
CA ALA A 32 47.08 12.61 -14.20
C ALA A 32 47.41 12.75 -12.71
N GLY A 33 46.73 11.92 -11.91
CA GLY A 33 47.09 11.61 -10.53
C GLY A 33 46.29 10.42 -10.01
N ASN A 34 46.82 9.23 -10.23
CA ASN A 34 46.27 7.97 -9.72
C ASN A 34 46.39 7.93 -8.19
N LYS A 35 45.26 8.04 -7.47
CA LYS A 35 45.14 7.61 -6.07
C LYS A 35 43.79 6.94 -5.88
N SER A 36 43.85 5.63 -5.68
CA SER A 36 42.80 4.83 -5.08
C SER A 36 42.42 5.42 -3.73
N ASN A 37 41.17 5.87 -3.61
CA ASN A 37 40.45 5.90 -2.36
C ASN A 37 39.05 5.40 -2.69
N GLY A 38 38.61 4.37 -1.97
CA GLY A 38 37.25 3.86 -2.04
C GLY A 38 36.28 5.00 -1.82
N ALA A 39 35.65 5.44 -2.89
CA ALA A 39 34.38 6.12 -2.81
C ALA A 39 33.34 5.00 -2.82
N ASP A 40 32.64 4.84 -1.70
CA ASP A 40 31.29 4.30 -1.72
C ASP A 40 30.59 4.93 -2.92
N ALA A 41 30.35 4.11 -3.95
CA ALA A 41 29.36 4.43 -4.95
C ALA A 41 28.04 4.45 -4.19
N SER A 42 27.73 5.60 -3.59
CA SER A 42 26.36 6.01 -3.34
C SER A 42 25.72 6.00 -4.73
N SER A 43 25.19 4.83 -5.09
CA SER A 43 24.45 4.61 -6.30
C SER A 43 23.34 5.64 -6.26
N MET A 44 23.44 6.65 -7.12
CA MET A 44 22.33 7.57 -7.31
C MET A 44 21.10 6.70 -7.58
N PRO A 45 20.05 6.83 -6.76
CA PRO A 45 18.88 5.99 -6.91
C PRO A 45 18.36 6.14 -8.35
N SER A 46 18.39 5.02 -9.09
CA SER A 46 17.86 5.01 -10.44
C SER A 46 16.38 5.40 -10.38
N GLU A 47 15.84 6.02 -11.44
CA GLU A 47 14.40 6.27 -11.56
C GLU A 47 13.55 4.99 -11.42
N LYS A 48 14.19 3.81 -11.43
CA LYS A 48 13.56 2.51 -11.20
C LYS A 48 13.33 2.19 -9.73
N SER A 49 13.91 2.93 -8.78
CA SER A 49 13.63 2.72 -7.36
C SER A 49 12.34 3.41 -6.93
N TYR A 50 11.53 2.73 -6.11
CA TYR A 50 10.28 3.30 -5.63
C TYR A 50 9.86 2.76 -4.26
N GLU A 51 9.17 3.59 -3.50
CA GLU A 51 8.41 3.22 -2.31
C GLU A 51 6.97 3.70 -2.49
N ILE A 52 6.04 2.76 -2.43
CA ILE A 52 4.61 3.00 -2.62
C ILE A 52 3.88 2.38 -1.45
N VAL A 53 2.95 3.12 -0.84
CA VAL A 53 2.00 2.57 0.14
C VAL A 53 0.61 2.87 -0.36
N THR A 54 -0.18 1.83 -0.62
CA THR A 54 -1.60 1.94 -0.93
C THR A 54 -2.43 1.49 0.26
N VAL A 55 -3.59 2.12 0.45
CA VAL A 55 -4.55 1.73 1.49
C VAL A 55 -5.92 1.58 0.86
N THR A 56 -6.51 0.41 1.06
CA THR A 56 -7.87 0.06 0.69
C THR A 56 -8.81 0.32 1.87
N ARG A 57 -9.92 0.99 1.61
CA ARG A 57 -10.99 1.23 2.57
C ARG A 57 -12.35 1.00 1.92
N ALA A 58 -13.29 0.46 2.67
CA ALA A 58 -14.68 0.53 2.29
C ALA A 58 -15.21 1.97 2.35
N VAL A 59 -16.05 2.35 1.39
CA VAL A 59 -16.77 3.63 1.40
C VAL A 59 -17.81 3.65 2.53
N SER A 60 -18.37 2.49 2.88
CA SER A 60 -19.29 2.32 3.99
C SER A 60 -18.79 1.22 4.93
N LEU A 61 -18.30 1.64 6.09
CA LEU A 61 -17.78 0.75 7.12
C LEU A 61 -18.85 -0.19 7.67
N ASP A 62 -20.07 0.33 7.90
CA ASP A 62 -21.21 -0.46 8.37
C ASP A 62 -21.56 -1.60 7.39
N ARG A 63 -21.53 -1.33 6.08
CA ARG A 63 -21.75 -2.37 5.07
C ARG A 63 -20.60 -3.37 4.99
N SER A 64 -19.36 -2.89 5.05
CA SER A 64 -18.17 -3.75 5.01
C SER A 64 -18.14 -4.74 6.18
N LEU A 65 -18.63 -4.32 7.35
CA LEU A 65 -18.64 -5.13 8.57
C LEU A 65 -19.95 -5.88 8.81
N ALA A 66 -20.95 -5.74 7.93
CA ALA A 66 -22.28 -6.30 8.15
C ALA A 66 -22.25 -7.83 8.33
N PHE A 67 -21.46 -8.55 7.50
CA PHE A 67 -21.35 -10.00 7.59
C PHE A 67 -20.66 -10.43 8.89
N THR A 68 -19.56 -9.77 9.24
CA THR A 68 -18.84 -10.00 10.49
C THR A 68 -19.73 -9.74 11.71
N LYS A 69 -20.50 -8.65 11.68
CA LYS A 69 -21.47 -8.33 12.73
C LYS A 69 -22.59 -9.38 12.82
N ALA A 70 -23.10 -9.87 11.68
CA ALA A 70 -24.10 -10.92 11.66
C ALA A 70 -23.57 -12.22 12.30
N GLY A 71 -22.32 -12.61 12.02
CA GLY A 71 -21.67 -13.76 12.65
C GLY A 71 -21.59 -13.62 14.18
N TYR A 72 -21.20 -12.45 14.68
CA TYR A 72 -21.21 -12.16 16.11
C TYR A 72 -22.64 -12.19 16.69
N ASP A 73 -23.63 -11.62 15.99
CA ASP A 73 -25.02 -11.59 16.47
C ASP A 73 -25.60 -13.02 16.59
N VAL A 74 -25.21 -13.94 15.68
CA VAL A 74 -25.53 -15.38 15.79
C VAL A 74 -24.86 -16.01 17.01
N CYS A 75 -23.56 -15.74 17.24
CA CYS A 75 -22.87 -16.23 18.43
C CYS A 75 -23.56 -15.73 19.71
N ALA A 76 -23.86 -14.43 19.78
CA ALA A 76 -24.50 -13.79 20.93
C ALA A 76 -25.89 -14.38 21.20
N ALA A 77 -26.66 -14.69 20.15
CA ALA A 77 -27.93 -15.37 20.29
C ALA A 77 -27.78 -16.78 20.88
N SER A 78 -26.80 -17.55 20.42
CA SER A 78 -26.48 -18.87 20.97
C SER A 78 -26.06 -18.79 22.44
N ALA A 79 -25.12 -17.89 22.79
CA ALA A 79 -24.69 -17.69 24.17
C ALA A 79 -25.88 -17.33 25.09
N LYS A 80 -26.78 -16.45 24.64
CA LYS A 80 -28.02 -16.12 25.38
C LYS A 80 -28.93 -17.33 25.57
N ALA A 81 -29.09 -18.19 24.56
CA ALA A 81 -29.90 -19.41 24.66
C ALA A 81 -29.36 -20.37 25.74
N PHE A 82 -28.04 -20.39 25.95
CA PHE A 82 -27.37 -21.15 27.00
C PHE A 82 -27.14 -20.37 28.30
N SER A 83 -27.76 -19.19 28.46
CA SER A 83 -27.60 -18.33 29.65
C SER A 83 -26.13 -17.95 29.96
N LEU A 84 -25.29 -17.88 28.93
CA LEU A 84 -23.90 -17.44 29.05
C LEU A 84 -23.83 -15.91 28.90
N PRO A 85 -22.92 -15.24 29.63
CA PRO A 85 -22.66 -13.82 29.42
C PRO A 85 -22.06 -13.60 28.02
N VAL A 86 -22.37 -12.45 27.43
CA VAL A 86 -21.89 -12.06 26.09
C VAL A 86 -20.98 -10.85 26.22
N MET A 87 -19.76 -10.95 25.69
CA MET A 87 -18.84 -9.82 25.56
C MET A 87 -19.30 -8.90 24.44
N PRO A 88 -19.17 -7.56 24.56
CA PRO A 88 -19.63 -6.64 23.51
C PRO A 88 -18.84 -6.82 22.21
N PHE A 89 -19.48 -6.48 21.08
CA PHE A 89 -18.80 -6.42 19.79
C PHE A 89 -17.65 -5.40 19.86
N PRO A 90 -16.44 -5.72 19.38
CA PRO A 90 -15.28 -4.88 19.57
C PRO A 90 -15.40 -3.58 18.78
N ALA A 91 -14.88 -2.51 19.37
CA ALA A 91 -14.68 -1.28 18.64
C ALA A 91 -13.57 -1.47 17.59
N LEU A 92 -13.69 -0.75 16.48
CA LEU A 92 -12.66 -0.76 15.45
C LEU A 92 -11.42 0.00 15.94
N PRO A 93 -10.20 -0.45 15.56
CA PRO A 93 -8.99 0.33 15.75
C PRO A 93 -9.09 1.71 15.11
N ASN A 94 -8.47 2.72 15.73
CA ASN A 94 -8.48 4.10 15.21
C ASN A 94 -7.82 4.23 13.83
N ASP A 95 -6.89 3.32 13.52
CA ASP A 95 -6.15 3.24 12.27
C ASP A 95 -6.65 2.13 11.34
N TYR A 96 -7.89 1.66 11.53
CA TYR A 96 -8.49 0.60 10.73
C TYR A 96 -8.44 0.89 9.21
N PHE A 97 -8.12 -0.16 8.45
CA PHE A 97 -8.20 -0.23 7.00
C PHE A 97 -8.58 -1.64 6.59
N ASP A 98 -9.21 -1.79 5.42
CA ASP A 98 -9.54 -3.11 4.87
C ASP A 98 -8.25 -3.81 4.41
N GLY A 99 -7.33 -3.04 3.82
CA GLY A 99 -6.02 -3.52 3.42
C GLY A 99 -5.01 -2.37 3.30
N ARG A 100 -3.75 -2.65 3.62
CA ARG A 100 -2.62 -1.76 3.35
C ARG A 100 -1.56 -2.57 2.63
N GLN A 101 -1.05 -2.05 1.53
CA GLN A 101 0.05 -2.69 0.81
C GLN A 101 1.21 -1.72 0.65
N THR A 102 2.40 -2.19 0.97
CA THR A 102 3.66 -1.48 0.77
C THR A 102 4.46 -2.19 -0.30
N TYR A 103 4.88 -1.45 -1.32
CA TYR A 103 5.76 -1.92 -2.38
C TYR A 103 7.05 -1.12 -2.34
N MET A 104 8.17 -1.83 -2.36
CA MET A 104 9.50 -1.23 -2.45
C MET A 104 10.32 -1.97 -3.50
N SER A 105 11.07 -1.23 -4.31
CA SER A 105 12.07 -1.80 -5.21
C SER A 105 13.24 -0.85 -5.40
N ASP A 106 14.45 -1.40 -5.55
CA ASP A 106 15.63 -0.68 -6.00
C ASP A 106 15.85 -0.79 -7.54
N GLY A 107 14.91 -1.42 -8.24
CA GLY A 107 14.97 -1.74 -9.67
C GLY A 107 15.45 -3.17 -9.97
N VAL A 108 15.94 -3.91 -8.97
CA VAL A 108 16.42 -5.30 -9.10
C VAL A 108 15.77 -6.22 -8.07
N ASN A 109 15.65 -5.73 -6.84
CA ASN A 109 15.05 -6.43 -5.71
C ASN A 109 13.68 -5.85 -5.42
N PHE A 110 12.80 -6.68 -4.86
CA PHE A 110 11.43 -6.30 -4.57
C PHE A 110 11.05 -6.70 -3.15
N TYR A 111 10.30 -5.84 -2.50
CA TYR A 111 9.68 -6.08 -1.22
C TYR A 111 8.22 -5.70 -1.31
N GLN A 112 7.36 -6.60 -0.87
CA GLN A 112 5.94 -6.39 -0.72
C GLN A 112 5.54 -6.73 0.70
N LYS A 113 4.79 -5.84 1.35
CA LYS A 113 4.12 -6.11 2.62
C LYS A 113 2.63 -5.88 2.44
N LYS A 114 1.82 -6.85 2.83
CA LYS A 114 0.36 -6.76 2.86
C LYS A 114 -0.10 -6.84 4.30
N GLU A 115 -0.97 -5.93 4.69
CA GLU A 115 -1.55 -5.87 6.03
C GLU A 115 -3.07 -5.83 5.92
N THR A 116 -3.78 -6.61 6.72
CA THR A 116 -5.24 -6.64 6.76
C THR A 116 -5.75 -6.90 8.16
N TYR A 117 -6.78 -6.18 8.60
CA TYR A 117 -7.45 -6.52 9.85
C TYR A 117 -8.43 -7.66 9.64
N VAL A 118 -8.40 -8.64 10.54
CA VAL A 118 -9.38 -9.72 10.63
C VAL A 118 -10.04 -9.68 12.00
N LEU A 119 -11.35 -9.97 12.05
CA LEU A 119 -12.02 -10.20 13.33
C LEU A 119 -11.81 -11.65 13.73
N ASP A 120 -11.15 -11.87 14.85
CA ASP A 120 -11.16 -13.16 15.53
C ASP A 120 -12.41 -13.22 16.41
N LEU A 121 -13.24 -14.23 16.20
CA LEU A 121 -14.51 -14.42 16.90
C LEU A 121 -14.49 -15.78 17.57
N ALA A 122 -14.39 -15.76 18.90
CA ALA A 122 -14.46 -16.94 19.73
C ALA A 122 -15.87 -17.58 19.69
N SER A 123 -15.96 -18.83 20.13
CA SER A 123 -17.23 -19.55 20.16
C SER A 123 -18.19 -18.98 21.23
N TYR A 124 -19.44 -19.47 21.22
CA TYR A 124 -20.43 -19.02 22.20
C TYR A 124 -20.11 -19.53 23.62
N GLU A 125 -19.44 -20.69 23.75
CA GLU A 125 -18.90 -21.20 25.02
C GLU A 125 -17.86 -20.25 25.62
N GLU A 126 -17.10 -19.59 24.75
CA GLU A 126 -16.11 -18.56 25.08
C GLU A 126 -16.73 -17.15 25.11
N ARG A 127 -18.04 -17.06 25.31
CA ARG A 127 -18.78 -15.79 25.52
C ARG A 127 -18.74 -14.85 24.33
N CYS A 128 -18.47 -15.38 23.14
CA CYS A 128 -18.31 -14.60 21.90
C CYS A 128 -17.24 -13.49 22.04
N ALA A 129 -16.19 -13.75 22.82
CA ALA A 129 -15.05 -12.87 22.90
C ALA A 129 -14.51 -12.61 21.48
N SER A 130 -14.30 -11.36 21.13
CA SER A 130 -13.85 -11.01 19.79
C SER A 130 -12.92 -9.82 19.79
N GLU A 131 -11.94 -9.86 18.89
CA GLU A 131 -10.94 -8.82 18.76
C GLU A 131 -10.45 -8.70 17.32
N PHE A 132 -10.12 -7.48 16.91
CA PHE A 132 -9.48 -7.24 15.62
C PHE A 132 -7.98 -7.52 15.73
N LYS A 133 -7.49 -8.43 14.88
CA LYS A 133 -6.07 -8.75 14.75
C LYS A 133 -5.54 -8.29 13.40
N LEU A 134 -4.29 -7.83 13.38
CA LEU A 134 -3.60 -7.42 12.17
C LEU A 134 -2.82 -8.61 11.60
N LEU A 135 -3.26 -9.11 10.45
CA LEU A 135 -2.47 -10.06 9.66
C LEU A 135 -1.45 -9.31 8.82
N THR A 136 -0.24 -9.89 8.69
CA THR A 136 0.83 -9.34 7.88
C THR A 136 1.49 -10.41 7.04
N ASP A 137 1.49 -10.24 5.73
CA ASP A 137 2.23 -11.07 4.78
C ASP A 137 3.37 -10.24 4.17
N ILE A 138 4.56 -10.80 4.11
CA ILE A 138 5.73 -10.17 3.50
C ILE A 138 6.26 -11.07 2.40
N THR A 139 6.52 -10.51 1.23
CA THR A 139 7.19 -11.18 0.12
C THR A 139 8.46 -10.41 -0.24
N ILE A 140 9.58 -11.11 -0.27
CA ILE A 140 10.89 -10.57 -0.64
C ILE A 140 11.38 -11.32 -1.86
N VAL A 141 11.72 -10.59 -2.92
CA VAL A 141 12.31 -11.14 -4.15
C VAL A 141 13.70 -10.55 -4.35
N ARG A 142 14.70 -11.42 -4.43
CA ARG A 142 16.10 -11.05 -4.62
C ARG A 142 16.74 -11.97 -5.65
N GLY A 143 17.11 -11.41 -6.79
CA GLY A 143 17.56 -12.19 -7.94
C GLY A 143 16.46 -13.15 -8.39
N ASN A 144 16.79 -14.45 -8.46
CA ASN A 144 15.83 -15.49 -8.82
C ASN A 144 15.10 -16.10 -7.61
N ARG A 145 15.32 -15.65 -6.38
CA ARG A 145 14.76 -16.27 -5.17
C ARG A 145 13.63 -15.44 -4.59
N THR A 146 12.63 -16.14 -4.05
CA THR A 146 11.51 -15.53 -3.31
C THR A 146 11.38 -16.13 -1.92
N GLN A 147 11.19 -15.27 -0.92
CA GLN A 147 10.79 -15.64 0.42
C GLN A 147 9.44 -15.01 0.74
N THR A 148 8.51 -15.82 1.24
CA THR A 148 7.26 -15.35 1.82
C THR A 148 7.26 -15.60 3.32
N ILE A 149 6.84 -14.61 4.08
CA ILE A 149 6.73 -14.64 5.53
C ILE A 149 5.28 -14.29 5.85
N ASN A 150 4.55 -15.26 6.40
CA ASN A 150 3.21 -15.02 6.91
C ASN A 150 3.32 -14.88 8.43
N LEU A 151 2.98 -13.69 8.94
CA LEU A 151 2.86 -13.46 10.37
C LEU A 151 1.42 -13.79 10.75
N ALA A 152 1.24 -14.97 11.33
CA ALA A 152 -0.06 -15.40 11.80
C ALA A 152 -0.57 -14.49 12.92
N VAL A 153 -1.87 -14.56 13.15
CA VAL A 153 -2.60 -13.80 14.18
C VAL A 153 -1.99 -13.96 15.59
N ASP A 154 -1.42 -15.12 15.89
CA ASP A 154 -0.79 -15.47 17.17
C ASP A 154 0.67 -14.98 17.27
N GLY A 155 1.15 -14.25 16.26
CA GLY A 155 2.53 -13.78 16.17
C GLY A 155 3.51 -14.86 15.72
N VAL A 156 3.06 -16.07 15.41
CA VAL A 156 3.92 -17.13 14.88
C VAL A 156 4.28 -16.81 13.44
N GLU A 157 5.59 -16.81 13.18
CA GLU A 157 6.12 -16.55 11.86
C GLU A 157 6.23 -17.84 11.07
N HIS A 158 5.47 -17.94 9.97
CA HIS A 158 5.58 -19.02 9.01
C HIS A 158 6.36 -18.56 7.80
N LYS A 159 7.60 -19.05 7.68
CA LYS A 159 8.49 -18.77 6.55
C LYS A 159 8.36 -19.85 5.49
N GLN A 160 8.16 -19.43 4.26
CA GLN A 160 8.19 -20.30 3.09
C GLN A 160 9.15 -19.72 2.06
N PHE A 161 10.12 -20.52 1.64
CA PHE A 161 10.89 -20.21 0.45
C PHE A 161 10.13 -20.75 -0.77
N GLY A 162 9.85 -19.87 -1.70
CA GLY A 162 9.25 -20.24 -2.98
C GLY A 162 10.29 -20.91 -3.90
N PRO A 163 9.84 -21.62 -4.94
CA PRO A 163 10.72 -22.00 -6.03
C PRO A 163 11.36 -20.74 -6.64
N ASP A 164 12.49 -20.92 -7.32
CA ASP A 164 13.10 -19.83 -8.07
C ASP A 164 12.05 -19.19 -8.98
N VAL A 165 11.91 -17.86 -8.94
CA VAL A 165 11.09 -17.14 -9.91
C VAL A 165 11.93 -17.08 -11.17
N PRO A 166 11.58 -17.85 -12.22
CA PRO A 166 12.34 -17.81 -13.46
C PRO A 166 12.31 -16.39 -14.02
N TYR A 167 13.50 -15.83 -14.25
CA TYR A 167 13.65 -14.57 -14.95
C TYR A 167 13.33 -14.79 -16.42
N TYR A 168 12.09 -14.49 -16.81
CA TYR A 168 11.67 -14.46 -18.20
C TYR A 168 11.59 -13.01 -18.67
N ASP A 169 12.06 -12.74 -19.89
CA ASP A 169 11.86 -11.44 -20.52
C ASP A 169 10.40 -11.29 -20.95
N PHE A 170 9.59 -10.73 -20.06
CA PHE A 170 8.18 -10.48 -20.29
C PHE A 170 7.89 -9.10 -20.88
N THR A 171 8.86 -8.44 -21.52
CA THR A 171 8.69 -7.06 -22.03
C THR A 171 7.47 -6.90 -22.94
N ALA A 172 7.17 -7.89 -23.80
CA ALA A 172 5.98 -7.89 -24.64
C ALA A 172 4.68 -8.02 -23.83
N LEU A 173 4.66 -8.88 -22.80
CA LEU A 173 3.50 -9.03 -21.91
C LEU A 173 3.29 -7.79 -21.04
N LYS A 174 4.36 -7.15 -20.56
CA LYS A 174 4.30 -5.87 -19.85
C LYS A 174 3.65 -4.79 -20.69
N LYS A 175 4.06 -4.68 -21.95
CA LYS A 175 3.50 -3.71 -22.88
C LYS A 175 2.01 -3.97 -23.11
N ALA A 176 1.63 -5.21 -23.42
CA ALA A 176 0.23 -5.59 -23.59
C ALA A 176 -0.60 -5.36 -22.31
N ALA A 177 -0.03 -5.62 -21.13
CA ALA A 177 -0.68 -5.38 -19.84
C ALA A 177 -0.89 -3.89 -19.54
N ILE A 178 -0.04 -3.00 -20.05
CA ILE A 178 -0.22 -1.54 -19.92
C ILE A 178 -1.18 -1.00 -20.98
N GLU A 179 -1.20 -1.56 -22.19
CA GLU A 179 -1.98 -1.03 -23.32
C GLU A 179 -3.49 -0.94 -23.05
N VAL A 180 -4.03 -1.79 -22.16
CA VAL A 180 -5.44 -1.73 -21.72
C VAL A 180 -5.74 -0.51 -20.82
N PHE A 181 -4.71 0.14 -20.29
CA PHE A 181 -4.80 1.39 -19.51
C PHE A 181 -4.57 2.58 -20.44
N SER A 182 -5.63 3.04 -21.08
CA SER A 182 -5.58 4.12 -22.09
C SER A 182 -5.94 5.50 -21.51
N LEU A 183 -6.72 5.55 -20.42
CA LEU A 183 -7.30 6.80 -19.92
C LEU A 183 -6.35 7.50 -18.96
N ARG A 184 -5.72 8.58 -19.41
CA ARG A 184 -4.82 9.40 -18.56
C ARG A 184 -5.61 10.22 -17.53
N LYS A 185 -5.19 10.18 -16.28
CA LYS A 185 -5.74 10.95 -15.15
C LYS A 185 -4.64 11.42 -14.22
N ILE A 186 -4.93 12.44 -13.41
CA ILE A 186 -4.08 12.83 -12.28
C ILE A 186 -4.90 12.62 -11.01
N LYS A 187 -4.39 11.80 -10.08
CA LYS A 187 -5.00 11.60 -8.75
C LYS A 187 -3.96 11.88 -7.68
N SER A 188 -4.30 12.74 -6.71
CA SER A 188 -3.40 13.14 -5.62
C SER A 188 -2.02 13.63 -6.09
N GLY A 189 -1.97 14.31 -7.24
CA GLY A 189 -0.73 14.80 -7.85
C GLY A 189 0.11 13.75 -8.57
N ILE A 190 -0.35 12.51 -8.68
CA ILE A 190 0.32 11.42 -9.40
C ILE A 190 -0.33 11.27 -10.78
N SER A 191 0.50 11.27 -11.83
CA SER A 191 0.07 10.95 -13.19
C SER A 191 -0.20 9.45 -13.32
N MET A 192 -1.37 9.10 -13.83
CA MET A 192 -1.85 7.72 -13.91
C MET A 192 -2.52 7.43 -15.26
N ARG A 193 -2.49 6.17 -15.66
CA ARG A 193 -3.31 5.61 -16.75
C ARG A 193 -4.30 4.62 -16.15
N CYS A 194 -5.56 4.77 -16.51
CA CYS A 194 -6.67 3.95 -16.01
C CYS A 194 -7.24 3.07 -17.12
N LEU A 195 -7.86 1.97 -16.73
CA LEU A 195 -8.61 1.11 -17.65
C LEU A 195 -9.66 1.91 -18.40
N ASP A 196 -9.78 1.61 -19.70
CA ASP A 196 -10.84 2.17 -20.53
C ASP A 196 -12.22 1.78 -19.98
N SER A 197 -13.18 2.70 -20.03
CA SER A 197 -14.56 2.46 -19.57
C SER A 197 -15.21 1.24 -20.24
N THR A 198 -14.83 0.92 -21.47
CA THR A 198 -15.31 -0.25 -22.22
C THR A 198 -14.81 -1.54 -21.58
N VAL A 199 -13.51 -1.61 -21.26
CA VAL A 199 -12.90 -2.75 -20.56
C VAL A 199 -13.43 -2.86 -19.14
N SER A 200 -13.53 -1.73 -18.43
CA SER A 200 -14.14 -1.67 -17.10
C SER A 200 -15.56 -2.24 -17.11
N SER A 201 -16.39 -1.87 -18.09
CA SER A 201 -17.78 -2.36 -18.17
C SER A 201 -17.90 -3.86 -18.44
N MET A 202 -16.90 -4.50 -19.06
CA MET A 202 -16.84 -5.96 -19.23
C MET A 202 -16.51 -6.67 -17.91
N VAL A 203 -15.73 -6.03 -17.03
CA VAL A 203 -15.40 -6.56 -15.70
C VAL A 203 -16.57 -6.31 -14.75
N GLN A 204 -16.91 -5.05 -14.53
CA GLN A 204 -18.04 -4.64 -13.71
C GLN A 204 -18.34 -3.16 -13.94
N LYS A 205 -19.63 -2.79 -13.98
CA LYS A 205 -20.03 -1.38 -14.06
C LYS A 205 -19.38 -0.58 -12.92
N ASP A 206 -18.80 0.57 -13.25
CA ASP A 206 -18.13 1.48 -12.32
C ASP A 206 -16.82 0.95 -11.70
N PHE A 207 -16.24 -0.13 -12.25
CA PHE A 207 -14.87 -0.54 -11.94
C PHE A 207 -13.85 0.44 -12.54
N GLU A 208 -12.89 0.87 -11.73
CA GLU A 208 -11.75 1.67 -12.19
C GLU A 208 -10.47 1.11 -11.58
N ALA A 209 -9.46 0.83 -12.39
CA ALA A 209 -8.11 0.55 -11.93
C ALA A 209 -7.16 1.48 -12.67
N CYS A 210 -6.18 2.02 -11.96
CA CYS A 210 -5.18 2.92 -12.52
C CYS A 210 -3.78 2.57 -12.05
N ILE A 211 -2.84 2.67 -12.99
CA ILE A 211 -1.41 2.42 -12.81
C ILE A 211 -0.63 3.71 -13.05
N TYR A 212 0.64 3.74 -12.69
CA TYR A 212 1.51 4.89 -12.92
C TYR A 212 1.65 5.24 -14.42
N ASP A 213 1.57 6.53 -14.76
CA ASP A 213 1.88 7.08 -16.10
C ASP A 213 3.16 7.90 -16.02
N GLY A 214 4.29 7.19 -16.08
CA GLY A 214 5.62 7.78 -15.97
C GLY A 214 6.16 8.37 -17.28
N PRO A 215 7.33 9.02 -17.21
CA PRO A 215 8.02 9.50 -18.40
C PRO A 215 8.22 8.37 -19.43
N ASN A 216 8.14 8.71 -20.72
CA ASN A 216 8.27 7.75 -21.83
C ASN A 216 7.28 6.57 -21.74
N ASP A 217 6.06 6.83 -21.26
CA ASP A 217 5.00 5.83 -21.09
C ASP A 217 5.41 4.65 -20.19
N SER A 218 6.31 4.90 -19.23
CA SER A 218 6.72 3.90 -18.24
C SER A 218 5.66 3.66 -17.17
N SER A 219 5.68 2.45 -16.57
CA SER A 219 4.84 2.07 -15.44
C SER A 219 5.68 1.37 -14.38
N LEU A 220 5.15 1.27 -13.15
CA LEU A 220 5.78 0.56 -12.04
C LEU A 220 5.22 -0.86 -11.95
N PHE A 221 6.07 -1.82 -11.62
CA PHE A 221 5.76 -3.24 -11.69
C PHE A 221 6.22 -3.99 -10.46
N TYR A 222 5.53 -5.08 -10.13
CA TYR A 222 6.01 -6.09 -9.19
C TYR A 222 7.14 -6.94 -9.77
N ALA A 223 7.74 -7.78 -8.92
CA ALA A 223 8.66 -8.84 -9.34
C ALA A 223 8.03 -9.84 -10.34
N THR A 224 6.70 -9.97 -10.32
CA THR A 224 5.92 -10.83 -11.23
C THR A 224 5.54 -10.12 -12.52
N ASP A 225 6.07 -8.92 -12.78
CA ASP A 225 5.84 -8.15 -14.00
C ASP A 225 4.38 -7.71 -14.23
N HIS A 226 3.54 -7.82 -13.20
CA HIS A 226 2.25 -7.15 -13.15
C HIS A 226 2.43 -5.67 -12.78
N PRO A 227 1.66 -4.75 -13.40
CA PRO A 227 1.74 -3.34 -13.02
C PRO A 227 1.16 -3.15 -11.61
N ILE A 228 1.69 -2.15 -10.90
CA ILE A 228 1.19 -1.79 -9.57
C ILE A 228 -0.03 -0.90 -9.73
N ASP A 229 -1.18 -1.38 -9.24
CA ASP A 229 -2.39 -0.58 -9.13
C ASP A 229 -2.20 0.50 -8.05
N LEU A 230 -2.18 1.75 -8.47
CA LEU A 230 -2.08 2.91 -7.59
C LEU A 230 -3.45 3.38 -7.11
N PHE A 231 -4.47 3.15 -7.93
CA PHE A 231 -5.85 3.45 -7.59
C PHE A 231 -6.74 2.31 -8.05
N ILE A 232 -7.66 1.89 -7.18
CA ILE A 232 -8.72 0.95 -7.55
C ILE A 232 -10.04 1.43 -6.94
N HIS A 233 -11.07 1.55 -7.76
CA HIS A 233 -12.46 1.65 -7.32
C HIS A 233 -13.16 0.33 -7.68
N LEU A 234 -13.42 -0.47 -6.64
CA LEU A 234 -14.15 -1.72 -6.75
C LEU A 234 -15.61 -1.44 -6.37
N PRO A 235 -16.56 -1.52 -7.31
CA PRO A 235 -17.98 -1.52 -6.99
C PRO A 235 -18.33 -2.74 -6.10
N PRO A 236 -19.46 -2.73 -5.39
CA PRO A 236 -19.89 -3.87 -4.58
C PRO A 236 -19.99 -5.11 -5.46
N VAL A 237 -19.31 -6.18 -5.09
CA VAL A 237 -19.42 -7.47 -5.76
C VAL A 237 -20.70 -8.12 -5.24
N MET A 238 -21.62 -8.48 -6.13
CA MET A 238 -22.80 -9.23 -5.73
C MET A 238 -22.38 -10.61 -5.21
N GLY A 239 -22.34 -10.76 -3.90
CA GLY A 239 -21.98 -11.98 -3.20
C GLY A 239 -22.22 -11.83 -1.68
N PRO A 240 -22.23 -12.94 -0.93
CA PRO A 240 -22.51 -12.91 0.51
C PRO A 240 -21.44 -12.18 1.34
N GLU A 241 -20.27 -11.92 0.75
CA GLU A 241 -19.08 -11.50 1.48
C GLU A 241 -18.82 -9.98 1.49
N VAL A 242 -19.24 -9.20 0.47
CA VAL A 242 -18.91 -7.75 0.42
C VAL A 242 -19.91 -6.91 -0.42
N ASP A 243 -20.99 -6.41 0.18
CA ASP A 243 -21.84 -5.35 -0.41
C ASP A 243 -21.30 -3.94 -0.08
N SER A 244 -20.01 -3.70 -0.32
CA SER A 244 -19.45 -2.36 -0.13
C SER A 244 -18.51 -1.99 -1.27
N VAL A 245 -18.62 -0.73 -1.72
CA VAL A 245 -17.62 -0.12 -2.60
C VAL A 245 -16.31 -0.06 -1.83
N ARG A 246 -15.21 -0.48 -2.45
CA ARG A 246 -13.86 -0.36 -1.91
C ARG A 246 -13.04 0.58 -2.77
N VAL A 247 -12.28 1.45 -2.12
CA VAL A 247 -11.35 2.36 -2.78
C VAL A 247 -9.95 2.09 -2.25
N THR A 248 -9.02 1.84 -3.15
CA THR A 248 -7.59 1.80 -2.91
C THR A 248 -6.99 3.12 -3.37
N ASP A 249 -6.30 3.81 -2.47
CA ASP A 249 -5.61 5.07 -2.75
C ASP A 249 -4.15 5.04 -2.29
N VAL A 250 -3.30 5.80 -2.98
CA VAL A 250 -1.90 6.00 -2.59
C VAL A 250 -1.79 6.92 -1.38
N GLN A 251 -1.11 6.46 -0.33
CA GLN A 251 -0.76 7.25 0.87
C GLN A 251 0.70 7.71 0.84
N VAL A 252 1.59 6.89 0.26
CA VAL A 252 3.01 7.22 0.08
C VAL A 252 3.38 6.92 -1.36
N PHE A 253 4.02 7.87 -2.02
CA PHE A 253 4.56 7.71 -3.37
C PHE A 253 5.93 8.39 -3.45
N LYS A 254 6.99 7.61 -3.57
CA LYS A 254 8.35 8.12 -3.71
C LYS A 254 9.03 7.37 -4.85
N LEU A 255 9.60 8.11 -5.80
CA LEU A 255 10.40 7.57 -6.90
C LEU A 255 11.85 8.04 -6.78
N GLY A 256 12.79 7.24 -7.29
CA GLY A 256 14.20 7.59 -7.34
C GLY A 256 14.78 7.91 -5.97
N LYS A 257 14.31 7.25 -4.91
CA LYS A 257 14.92 7.35 -3.57
C LYS A 257 15.66 6.06 -3.24
N ALA A 258 16.80 6.20 -2.57
CA ALA A 258 17.55 5.04 -2.09
C ALA A 258 16.69 4.27 -1.08
N ILE A 259 16.62 2.96 -1.25
CA ILE A 259 15.92 2.05 -0.35
C ILE A 259 16.96 1.32 0.49
N ASP A 260 16.71 1.24 1.79
CA ASP A 260 17.57 0.50 2.71
C ASP A 260 17.61 -0.98 2.31
N SER A 261 18.80 -1.50 2.01
CA SER A 261 18.97 -2.85 1.49
C SER A 261 18.46 -3.93 2.46
N LYS A 262 18.33 -3.62 3.75
CA LYS A 262 17.79 -4.54 4.76
C LYS A 262 16.37 -5.02 4.46
N PHE A 263 15.59 -4.25 3.69
CA PHE A 263 14.25 -4.68 3.27
C PHE A 263 14.29 -5.86 2.30
N PHE A 264 15.41 -6.08 1.62
CA PHE A 264 15.59 -7.16 0.63
C PHE A 264 16.35 -8.37 1.18
N GLU A 265 16.68 -8.37 2.47
CA GLU A 265 17.36 -9.48 3.13
C GLU A 265 16.35 -10.57 3.50
N PHE A 266 16.68 -11.81 3.15
CA PHE A 266 15.90 -12.96 3.63
C PHE A 266 16.10 -13.12 5.13
N LYS A 267 15.00 -13.38 5.83
CA LYS A 267 14.96 -13.50 7.29
C LYS A 267 14.99 -14.95 7.75
#